data_AF-A0A133P9W9-F1
#
_entry.id   AF-A0A133P9W9-F1
#
_cell.length_a   1.000
_cell.length_b   1.000
_cell.length_c   1.000
_cell.angle_alpha   90.00
_cell.angle_beta   90.00
_cell.angle_gamma   90.00
#
_symmetry.space_group_name_H-M   'P 1'
#
loop_
_entity.id
_entity.type
_entity.pdbx_description
1 polymer ?
#
loop_
_entity_poly.entity_id
_entity_poly.type
_entity_poly.pdbx_seq_one_letter_code
_entity_poly.pdbx_strand_id
1 'polypeptide(L)'
;MKSVANVFKSPTKYNNVTATFVTTQGEITFFLYPEAAPLTVANFINLAKRGFYDNTKFTRSVDNFIVQGGDPTGTGMGGPGYTIPDEFVEWLDFYQPGMLAMANAGPNTGGSQFFFTFSPADWLNGVHTVFGEVRSEGDFQKIRKLEMGDVVKEVKISENGDFILSLFKDQVEQWNAVLDREYPNLKKYPIKDPNPQDVEAYKEELERLYTKKQKDESNFEYPITKFIRKVFNKAGGYTPKAPVISN
;
A
#
# COMPACT_ATOMS: atom_id res chain seq x y z
N MET A 1 31.12 -7.24 -23.55
CA MET A 1 29.88 -6.50 -23.21
C MET A 1 28.99 -7.41 -22.38
N LYS A 2 28.98 -7.24 -21.05
CA LYS A 2 27.99 -7.90 -20.20
C LYS A 2 26.69 -7.11 -20.32
N SER A 3 25.61 -7.78 -20.72
CA SER A 3 24.28 -7.18 -20.88
C SER A 3 23.91 -6.35 -19.65
N VAL A 4 23.48 -5.11 -19.89
CA VAL A 4 23.00 -4.15 -18.88
C VAL A 4 21.81 -4.72 -18.08
N ALA A 5 21.14 -5.77 -18.60
CA ALA A 5 20.08 -6.49 -17.89
C ALA A 5 20.55 -7.22 -16.61
N ASN A 6 21.83 -7.59 -16.50
CA ASN A 6 22.34 -8.30 -15.32
C ASN A 6 22.78 -7.36 -14.17
N VAL A 7 22.81 -6.05 -14.40
CA VAL A 7 23.21 -5.04 -13.40
C VAL A 7 21.99 -4.51 -12.62
N PHE A 8 20.78 -4.75 -13.12
CA PHE A 8 19.51 -4.40 -12.48
C PHE A 8 18.70 -5.62 -12.06
N LYS A 9 19.33 -6.62 -11.41
CA LYS A 9 18.54 -7.44 -10.47
C LYS A 9 18.06 -6.45 -9.40
N SER A 10 16.80 -6.02 -9.51
CA SER A 10 16.13 -5.19 -8.53
C SER A 10 16.53 -5.68 -7.13
N PRO A 11 16.99 -4.82 -6.21
CA PRO A 11 17.37 -5.23 -4.86
C PRO A 11 16.20 -5.90 -4.11
N THR A 12 14.98 -5.77 -4.63
CA THR A 12 13.77 -6.44 -4.17
C THR A 12 13.08 -7.12 -5.35
N LYS A 13 13.18 -8.45 -5.47
CA LYS A 13 12.46 -9.24 -6.47
C LYS A 13 11.00 -9.38 -6.04
N TYR A 14 10.77 -9.71 -4.77
CA TYR A 14 9.43 -10.04 -4.25
C TYR A 14 8.72 -8.83 -3.66
N ASN A 15 9.44 -7.91 -2.99
CA ASN A 15 8.87 -6.67 -2.45
C ASN A 15 8.59 -5.58 -3.49
N ASN A 16 8.90 -5.83 -4.77
CA ASN A 16 8.48 -4.95 -5.85
C ASN A 16 7.00 -5.21 -6.20
N VAL A 17 6.09 -4.74 -5.35
CA VAL A 17 4.65 -4.87 -5.52
C VAL A 17 4.06 -3.50 -5.79
N THR A 18 3.24 -3.39 -6.83
CA THR A 18 2.52 -2.16 -7.15
C THR A 18 1.02 -2.40 -7.30
N ALA A 19 0.24 -1.41 -6.89
CA ALA A 19 -1.19 -1.31 -7.17
C ALA A 19 -1.46 -0.12 -8.08
N THR A 20 -2.19 -0.33 -9.16
CA THR A 20 -2.63 0.75 -10.06
C THR A 20 -4.14 0.91 -9.96
N PHE A 21 -4.56 2.03 -9.38
CA PHE A 21 -5.94 2.44 -9.33
C PHE A 21 -6.34 3.05 -10.67
N VAL A 22 -7.29 2.44 -11.37
CA VAL A 22 -7.92 3.04 -12.55
C VAL A 22 -9.08 3.89 -12.05
N THR A 23 -8.94 5.21 -12.09
CA THR A 23 -9.95 6.13 -11.56
C THR A 23 -10.59 7.00 -12.65
N THR A 24 -11.55 7.84 -12.27
CA THR A 24 -12.08 8.94 -13.10
C THR A 24 -11.01 9.98 -13.46
N GLN A 25 -9.97 10.15 -12.63
CA GLN A 25 -8.85 11.07 -12.85
C GLN A 25 -7.65 10.42 -13.58
N GLY A 26 -7.82 9.17 -14.03
CA GLY A 26 -6.80 8.39 -14.73
C GLY A 26 -6.19 7.28 -13.86
N GLU A 27 -5.14 6.64 -14.40
CA GLU A 27 -4.41 5.59 -13.70
C GLU A 27 -3.40 6.19 -12.71
N ILE A 28 -3.43 5.70 -11.47
CA ILE A 28 -2.58 6.16 -10.37
C ILE A 28 -1.90 4.94 -9.78
N THR A 29 -0.58 4.87 -9.85
CA THR A 29 0.18 3.73 -9.33
C THR A 29 0.81 4.04 -7.97
N PHE A 30 0.76 3.05 -7.08
CA PHE A 30 1.40 3.04 -5.77
C PHE A 30 2.36 1.85 -5.69
N PHE A 31 3.47 2.03 -4.98
CA PHE A 31 4.22 0.92 -4.40
C PHE A 31 3.53 0.47 -3.13
N LEU A 32 3.58 -0.83 -2.84
CA LEU A 32 3.12 -1.41 -1.59
C LEU A 32 4.32 -1.90 -0.78
N TYR A 33 4.19 -1.94 0.55
CA TYR A 33 5.23 -2.37 1.48
C TYR A 33 4.87 -3.68 2.20
N PRO A 34 4.86 -4.83 1.50
CA PRO A 34 4.57 -6.13 2.14
C PRO A 34 5.59 -6.51 3.22
N GLU A 35 6.79 -5.93 3.22
CA GLU A 35 7.78 -6.08 4.28
C GLU A 35 7.41 -5.33 5.57
N ALA A 36 6.63 -4.25 5.46
CA ALA A 36 6.24 -3.41 6.59
C ALA A 36 4.85 -3.76 7.13
N ALA A 37 3.91 -4.02 6.23
CA ALA A 37 2.51 -4.30 6.54
C ALA A 37 1.99 -5.52 5.75
N PRO A 38 2.58 -6.71 5.99
CA PRO A 38 2.29 -7.91 5.19
C PRO A 38 0.81 -8.29 5.15
N LEU A 39 0.10 -8.27 6.29
CA LEU A 39 -1.31 -8.66 6.35
C LEU A 39 -2.19 -7.62 5.66
N THR A 40 -1.89 -6.33 5.85
CA THR A 40 -2.62 -5.22 5.24
C THR A 40 -2.46 -5.25 3.71
N VAL A 41 -1.23 -5.47 3.22
CA VAL A 41 -0.95 -5.60 1.79
C VAL A 41 -1.63 -6.85 1.21
N ALA A 42 -1.56 -7.99 1.88
CA ALA A 42 -2.24 -9.21 1.43
C ALA A 42 -3.76 -9.03 1.36
N ASN A 43 -4.36 -8.43 2.40
CA ASN A 43 -5.78 -8.10 2.43
C ASN A 43 -6.18 -7.17 1.27
N PHE A 44 -5.44 -6.07 1.08
CA PHE A 44 -5.71 -5.13 -0.01
C PHE A 44 -5.61 -5.80 -1.39
N ILE A 45 -4.58 -6.60 -1.63
CA ILE A 45 -4.37 -7.33 -2.89
C ILE A 45 -5.51 -8.33 -3.13
N ASN A 46 -5.94 -9.07 -2.11
CA ASN A 46 -7.04 -10.02 -2.22
C ASN A 46 -8.33 -9.31 -2.62
N LEU A 47 -8.69 -8.24 -1.91
CA LEU A 47 -9.88 -7.43 -2.20
C LEU A 47 -9.83 -6.86 -3.63
N ALA A 48 -8.69 -6.32 -4.07
CA ALA A 48 -8.50 -5.83 -5.43
C ALA A 48 -8.70 -6.93 -6.49
N LYS A 49 -8.04 -8.08 -6.33
CA LYS A 49 -8.14 -9.21 -7.28
C LYS A 49 -9.53 -9.83 -7.36
N ARG A 50 -10.31 -9.70 -6.29
CA ARG A 50 -11.72 -10.12 -6.24
C ARG A 50 -12.70 -9.09 -6.82
N GLY A 51 -12.20 -7.93 -7.24
CA GLY A 51 -13.02 -6.83 -7.75
C GLY A 51 -13.80 -6.10 -6.67
N PHE A 52 -13.40 -6.19 -5.40
CA PHE A 52 -14.10 -5.55 -4.29
C PHE A 52 -14.13 -4.02 -4.41
N TYR A 53 -13.06 -3.45 -4.97
CA TYR A 53 -12.94 -2.00 -5.19
C TYR A 53 -13.56 -1.53 -6.51
N ASP A 54 -14.04 -2.45 -7.36
CA ASP A 54 -14.57 -2.12 -8.67
C ASP A 54 -15.84 -1.25 -8.52
N ASN A 55 -15.81 -0.06 -9.12
CA ASN A 55 -16.85 0.97 -9.06
C ASN A 55 -17.14 1.54 -7.66
N THR A 56 -16.19 1.42 -6.72
CA THR A 56 -16.30 2.08 -5.41
C THR A 56 -15.98 3.57 -5.51
N LYS A 57 -16.61 4.38 -4.65
CA LYS A 57 -16.43 5.83 -4.64
C LYS A 57 -15.43 6.25 -3.57
N PHE A 58 -14.78 7.39 -3.80
CA PHE A 58 -14.18 8.17 -2.71
C PHE A 58 -15.30 8.84 -1.92
N THR A 59 -15.49 8.44 -0.67
CA THR A 59 -16.63 8.83 0.17
C THR A 59 -16.34 10.06 1.03
N ARG A 60 -15.07 10.42 1.19
CA ARG A 60 -14.64 11.58 1.97
C ARG A 60 -13.41 12.21 1.34
N SER A 61 -13.43 13.52 1.19
CA SER A 61 -12.26 14.33 0.85
C SER A 61 -12.13 15.45 1.88
N VAL A 62 -10.90 15.70 2.33
CA VAL A 62 -10.55 16.82 3.20
C VAL A 62 -9.47 17.61 2.49
N ASP A 63 -9.79 18.85 2.14
CA ASP A 63 -8.92 19.73 1.36
C ASP A 63 -7.50 19.77 1.92
N ASN A 64 -6.53 19.53 1.03
CA ASN A 64 -5.09 19.49 1.33
C ASN A 64 -4.67 18.49 2.42
N PHE A 65 -5.53 17.54 2.78
CA PHE A 65 -5.21 16.53 3.80
C PHE A 65 -5.31 15.12 3.25
N ILE A 66 -6.52 14.62 3.00
CA ILE A 66 -6.73 13.24 2.55
C ILE A 66 -7.89 13.12 1.56
N VAL A 67 -7.85 12.05 0.78
CA VAL A 67 -9.04 11.49 0.13
C VAL A 67 -9.19 10.02 0.54
N GLN A 68 -10.39 9.61 0.91
CA GLN A 68 -10.69 8.29 1.49
C GLN A 68 -11.72 7.56 0.63
N GLY A 69 -11.49 6.27 0.42
CA GLY A 69 -12.33 5.36 -0.38
C GLY A 69 -12.26 3.92 0.13
N GLY A 70 -12.73 2.98 -0.69
CA GLY A 70 -12.70 1.55 -0.36
C GLY A 70 -13.90 1.03 0.43
N ASP A 71 -14.97 1.83 0.55
CA ASP A 71 -16.27 1.38 1.06
C ASP A 71 -17.17 0.92 -0.11
N PRO A 72 -17.57 -0.37 -0.18
CA PRO A 72 -18.44 -0.87 -1.25
C PRO A 72 -19.87 -0.32 -1.20
N THR A 73 -20.33 0.15 -0.04
CA THR A 73 -21.66 0.74 0.14
C THR A 73 -21.70 2.23 -0.24
N GLY A 74 -20.53 2.88 -0.29
CA GLY A 74 -20.41 4.32 -0.55
C GLY A 74 -20.90 5.22 0.60
N THR A 75 -21.15 4.67 1.79
CA THR A 75 -21.71 5.41 2.94
C THR A 75 -20.63 5.98 3.87
N GLY A 76 -19.39 5.47 3.77
CA GLY A 76 -18.30 5.69 4.73
C GLY A 76 -18.29 4.69 5.89
N MET A 77 -19.29 3.80 6.00
CA MET A 77 -19.44 2.87 7.13
C MET A 77 -19.31 1.39 6.74
N GLY A 78 -19.22 1.06 5.46
CA GLY A 78 -19.09 -0.32 5.01
C GLY A 78 -17.66 -0.87 5.11
N GLY A 79 -17.53 -2.17 4.84
CA GLY A 79 -16.26 -2.89 4.94
C GLY A 79 -16.37 -4.33 4.41
N PRO A 80 -15.31 -5.14 4.49
CA PRO A 80 -15.27 -6.46 3.87
C PRO A 80 -15.96 -7.57 4.69
N GLY A 81 -16.61 -7.21 5.81
CA GLY A 81 -17.26 -8.16 6.73
C GLY A 81 -16.33 -8.75 7.80
N TYR A 82 -15.07 -8.33 7.83
CA TYR A 82 -14.07 -8.69 8.83
C TYR A 82 -13.12 -7.51 9.08
N THR A 83 -12.28 -7.62 10.11
CA THR A 83 -11.23 -6.65 10.42
C THR A 83 -9.84 -7.29 10.37
N ILE A 84 -8.82 -6.44 10.23
CA ILE A 84 -7.40 -6.79 10.28
C ILE A 84 -6.69 -5.98 11.39
N PRO A 85 -5.62 -6.53 11.99
CA PRO A 85 -4.83 -5.81 12.98
C PRO A 85 -4.07 -4.64 12.36
N ASP A 86 -3.70 -3.66 13.18
CA ASP A 86 -2.79 -2.61 12.74
C ASP A 86 -1.35 -3.12 12.72
N GLU A 87 -0.61 -2.79 11.67
CA GLU A 87 0.82 -3.07 11.51
C GLU A 87 1.60 -1.74 11.47
N PHE A 88 2.62 -1.61 12.32
CA PHE A 88 3.46 -0.42 12.41
C PHE A 88 4.94 -0.80 12.41
N VAL A 89 5.76 -0.02 11.70
CA VAL A 89 7.23 -0.11 11.74
C VAL A 89 7.81 1.29 11.87
N GLU A 90 8.93 1.42 12.59
CA GLU A 90 9.51 2.73 12.92
C GLU A 90 9.90 3.58 11.71
N TRP A 91 10.22 2.95 10.58
CA TRP A 91 10.78 3.62 9.40
C TRP A 91 9.72 4.02 8.37
N LEU A 92 8.46 3.61 8.56
CA LEU A 92 7.36 3.88 7.64
C LEU A 92 6.26 4.64 8.38
N ASP A 93 6.17 5.92 8.09
CA ASP A 93 5.28 6.86 8.77
C ASP A 93 4.74 7.92 7.79
N PHE A 94 4.02 8.93 8.31
CA PHE A 94 3.36 9.97 7.50
C PHE A 94 4.21 11.24 7.31
N TYR A 95 5.54 11.13 7.26
CA TYR A 95 6.45 12.28 7.16
C TYR A 95 6.39 13.08 5.84
N GLN A 96 5.78 12.49 4.80
CA GLN A 96 5.70 13.06 3.45
C GLN A 96 4.27 12.89 2.87
N PRO A 97 3.89 13.68 1.85
CA PRO A 97 2.64 13.47 1.14
C PRO A 97 2.70 12.23 0.24
N GLY A 98 1.53 11.75 -0.20
CA GLY A 98 1.42 10.64 -1.14
C GLY A 98 1.44 9.26 -0.49
N MET A 99 1.19 9.17 0.82
CA MET A 99 1.12 7.89 1.53
C MET A 99 -0.26 7.24 1.33
N LEU A 100 -0.27 5.92 1.20
CA LEU A 100 -1.45 5.08 1.18
C LEU A 100 -1.54 4.33 2.52
N ALA A 101 -2.63 4.54 3.24
CA ALA A 101 -2.86 3.96 4.55
C ALA A 101 -4.26 3.38 4.72
N MET A 102 -4.37 2.42 5.64
CA MET A 102 -5.62 1.75 5.98
C MET A 102 -6.42 2.63 6.95
N ALA A 103 -7.67 2.93 6.59
CA ALA A 103 -8.60 3.58 7.51
C ALA A 103 -9.09 2.55 8.55
N ASN A 104 -9.35 3.02 9.77
CA ASN A 104 -9.88 2.20 10.85
C ASN A 104 -10.87 3.02 11.71
N ALA A 105 -11.62 2.33 12.56
CA ALA A 105 -12.55 2.91 13.54
C ALA A 105 -11.99 2.85 14.98
N GLY A 106 -10.67 2.75 15.10
CA GLY A 106 -9.95 2.46 16.34
C GLY A 106 -8.92 1.34 16.15
N PRO A 107 -8.12 1.02 17.18
CA PRO A 107 -7.05 0.04 17.06
C PRO A 107 -7.53 -1.33 16.58
N ASN A 108 -6.83 -1.92 15.62
CA ASN A 108 -7.06 -3.25 15.05
C ASN A 108 -8.44 -3.41 14.39
N THR A 109 -8.93 -2.34 13.77
CA THR A 109 -10.21 -2.32 13.04
C THR A 109 -10.06 -1.92 11.57
N GLY A 110 -8.86 -2.11 11.02
CA GLY A 110 -8.65 -1.99 9.57
C GLY A 110 -9.56 -2.97 8.82
N GLY A 111 -9.90 -2.67 7.57
CA GLY A 111 -10.80 -3.48 6.77
C GLY A 111 -10.52 -3.33 5.30
N SER A 112 -11.39 -2.63 4.57
CA SER A 112 -11.22 -2.33 3.14
C SER A 112 -11.02 -0.86 2.84
N GLN A 113 -11.41 0.02 3.77
CA GLN A 113 -11.33 1.45 3.54
C GLN A 113 -9.88 1.93 3.66
N PHE A 114 -9.46 2.78 2.72
CA PHE A 114 -8.11 3.33 2.66
C PHE A 114 -8.19 4.83 2.40
N PHE A 115 -7.09 5.53 2.64
CA PHE A 115 -6.94 6.92 2.26
C PHE A 115 -5.56 7.22 1.67
N PHE A 116 -5.51 8.26 0.84
CA PHE A 116 -4.28 8.86 0.35
C PHE A 116 -4.02 10.18 1.07
N THR A 117 -2.78 10.44 1.46
CA THR A 117 -2.40 11.75 2.02
C THR A 117 -1.96 12.73 0.93
N PHE A 118 -2.39 13.99 1.05
CA PHE A 118 -1.94 15.11 0.21
C PHE A 118 -0.82 15.93 0.88
N SER A 119 -0.65 15.75 2.20
CA SER A 119 0.32 16.45 3.04
C SER A 119 0.90 15.48 4.09
N PRO A 120 2.07 15.78 4.68
CA PRO A 120 2.56 15.09 5.88
C PRO A 120 1.53 15.14 7.02
N ALA A 121 1.49 14.07 7.83
CA ALA A 121 0.45 13.88 8.84
C ALA A 121 0.94 13.09 10.06
N ASP A 122 2.00 13.56 10.73
CA ASP A 122 2.67 12.85 11.84
C ASP A 122 1.72 12.41 12.97
N TRP A 123 0.58 13.10 13.17
CA TRP A 123 -0.42 12.72 14.18
C TRP A 123 -1.19 11.44 13.85
N LEU A 124 -1.05 10.90 12.65
CA LEU A 124 -1.58 9.60 12.24
C LEU A 124 -0.60 8.44 12.48
N ASN A 125 0.66 8.75 12.84
CA ASN A 125 1.68 7.74 13.13
C ASN A 125 1.26 6.88 14.33
N GLY A 126 1.35 5.56 14.20
CA GLY A 126 0.88 4.61 15.22
C GLY A 126 -0.65 4.55 15.39
N VAL A 127 -1.40 5.22 14.51
CA VAL A 127 -2.87 5.19 14.49
C VAL A 127 -3.38 4.45 13.25
N HIS A 128 -2.76 4.66 12.09
CA HIS A 128 -3.14 4.02 10.83
C HIS A 128 -1.96 3.31 10.18
N THR A 129 -2.18 2.08 9.73
CA THR A 129 -1.16 1.32 9.01
C THR A 129 -0.90 1.93 7.64
N VAL A 130 0.30 2.47 7.46
CA VAL A 130 0.83 2.85 6.16
C VAL A 130 1.26 1.57 5.44
N PHE A 131 0.76 1.36 4.23
CA PHE A 131 1.06 0.13 3.47
C PHE A 131 1.44 0.41 2.01
N GLY A 132 1.52 1.67 1.59
CA GLY A 132 2.04 2.06 0.28
C GLY A 132 2.40 3.52 0.16
N GLU A 133 3.06 3.86 -0.94
CA GLU A 133 3.38 5.24 -1.34
C GLU A 133 3.16 5.44 -2.84
N VAL A 134 2.83 6.66 -3.25
CA VAL A 134 2.63 7.01 -4.65
C VAL A 134 3.91 6.78 -5.46
N ARG A 135 3.78 6.19 -6.65
CA ARG A 135 4.95 5.74 -7.45
C ARG A 135 5.73 6.89 -8.07
N SER A 136 5.07 7.99 -8.40
CA SER A 136 5.69 9.09 -9.14
C SER A 136 5.01 10.43 -8.87
N GLU A 137 5.71 11.51 -9.19
CA GLU A 137 5.14 12.87 -9.17
C GLU A 137 3.90 12.99 -10.07
N GLY A 138 3.94 12.34 -11.25
CA GLY A 138 2.80 12.36 -12.16
C GLY A 138 1.56 11.68 -11.57
N ASP A 139 1.76 10.64 -10.77
CA ASP A 139 0.69 9.98 -10.02
C ASP A 139 0.24 10.83 -8.83
N PHE A 140 1.17 11.51 -8.16
CA PHE A 140 0.84 12.44 -7.08
C PHE A 140 -0.05 13.60 -7.57
N GLN A 141 0.26 14.16 -8.73
CA GLN A 141 -0.56 15.22 -9.33
C GLN A 141 -1.97 14.73 -9.73
N LYS A 142 -2.16 13.42 -9.96
CA LYS A 142 -3.49 12.83 -10.20
C LYS A 142 -4.24 12.61 -8.88
N ILE A 143 -3.58 12.13 -7.81
CA ILE A 143 -4.28 11.97 -6.52
C ILE A 143 -4.81 13.31 -6.01
N ARG A 144 -4.08 14.41 -6.25
CA ARG A 144 -4.50 15.76 -5.85
C ARG A 144 -5.74 16.28 -6.59
N LYS A 145 -6.13 15.63 -7.69
CA LYS A 145 -7.34 15.94 -8.45
C LYS A 145 -8.53 15.09 -8.02
N LEU A 146 -8.31 14.09 -7.16
CA LEU A 146 -9.39 13.25 -6.66
C LEU A 146 -10.26 14.04 -5.69
N GLU A 147 -11.55 13.96 -5.92
CA GLU A 147 -12.57 14.61 -5.09
C GLU A 147 -13.57 13.57 -4.56
N MET A 148 -14.40 13.99 -3.59
CA MET A 148 -15.50 13.15 -3.14
C MET A 148 -16.43 12.83 -4.31
N GLY A 149 -16.78 11.55 -4.47
CA GLY A 149 -17.63 11.06 -5.54
C GLY A 149 -16.88 10.55 -6.78
N ASP A 150 -15.57 10.82 -6.91
CA ASP A 150 -14.73 10.14 -7.89
C ASP A 150 -14.76 8.62 -7.67
N VAL A 151 -14.55 7.87 -8.75
CA VAL A 151 -14.77 6.42 -8.78
C VAL A 151 -13.46 5.69 -9.04
N VAL A 152 -13.17 4.67 -8.23
CA VAL A 152 -12.22 3.61 -8.54
C VAL A 152 -12.95 2.60 -9.42
N LYS A 153 -12.55 2.51 -10.68
CA LYS A 153 -13.15 1.57 -11.66
C LYS A 153 -12.63 0.15 -11.45
N GLU A 154 -11.34 0.03 -11.18
CA GLU A 154 -10.63 -1.22 -10.92
C GLU A 154 -9.31 -0.92 -10.20
N VAL A 155 -8.80 -1.88 -9.44
CA VAL A 155 -7.43 -1.87 -8.91
C VAL A 155 -6.64 -3.04 -9.50
N LYS A 156 -5.60 -2.72 -10.28
CA LYS A 156 -4.71 -3.71 -10.90
C LYS A 156 -3.50 -3.97 -10.00
N ILE A 157 -3.20 -5.22 -9.70
CA ILE A 157 -2.04 -5.63 -8.89
C ILE A 157 -0.95 -6.22 -9.79
N SER A 158 0.31 -5.86 -9.58
CA SER A 158 1.46 -6.44 -10.28
C SER A 158 1.65 -7.93 -10.00
N GLU A 159 2.44 -8.62 -10.84
CA GLU A 159 2.67 -10.08 -10.80
C GLU A 159 3.03 -10.62 -9.41
N ASN A 160 3.88 -9.92 -8.65
CA ASN A 160 4.29 -10.34 -7.31
C ASN A 160 3.15 -10.41 -6.28
N GLY A 161 1.98 -9.83 -6.56
CA GLY A 161 0.84 -9.90 -5.65
C GLY A 161 0.34 -11.33 -5.40
N ASP A 162 0.45 -12.23 -6.39
CA ASP A 162 0.07 -13.64 -6.20
C ASP A 162 1.00 -14.36 -5.22
N PHE A 163 2.29 -14.03 -5.27
CA PHE A 163 3.26 -14.55 -4.32
C PHE A 163 2.92 -14.06 -2.90
N ILE A 164 2.65 -12.76 -2.71
CA ILE A 164 2.27 -12.22 -1.40
C ILE A 164 1.01 -12.94 -0.86
N LEU A 165 -0.03 -13.14 -1.68
CA LEU A 165 -1.21 -13.88 -1.24
C LEU A 165 -0.90 -15.32 -0.84
N SER A 166 -0.01 -16.00 -1.56
CA SER A 166 0.36 -17.38 -1.25
C SER A 166 1.03 -17.54 0.12
N LEU A 167 1.72 -16.50 0.62
CA LEU A 167 2.31 -16.49 1.97
C LEU A 167 1.26 -16.49 3.08
N PHE A 168 0.04 -16.02 2.77
CA PHE A 168 -1.07 -15.89 3.72
C PHE A 168 -2.28 -16.74 3.31
N LYS A 169 -2.06 -17.82 2.57
CA LYS A 169 -3.12 -18.63 1.94
C LYS A 169 -4.29 -18.94 2.88
N ASP A 170 -4.01 -19.52 4.05
CA ASP A 170 -5.04 -19.93 5.01
C ASP A 170 -5.86 -18.73 5.51
N GLN A 171 -5.19 -17.60 5.79
CA GLN A 171 -5.84 -16.37 6.23
C GLN A 171 -6.71 -15.76 5.12
N VAL A 172 -6.20 -15.77 3.88
CA VAL A 172 -6.91 -15.28 2.70
C VAL A 172 -8.14 -16.15 2.41
N GLU A 173 -8.05 -17.46 2.61
CA GLU A 173 -9.19 -18.37 2.47
C GLU A 173 -10.27 -18.11 3.52
N GLN A 174 -9.90 -17.81 4.77
CA GLN A 174 -10.84 -17.40 5.80
C GLN A 174 -11.55 -16.09 5.44
N TRP A 175 -10.80 -15.08 5.00
CA TRP A 175 -11.39 -13.83 4.50
C TRP A 175 -12.31 -14.09 3.30
N ASN A 176 -11.92 -14.99 2.40
CA ASN A 176 -12.70 -15.32 1.24
C ASN A 176 -14.02 -16.00 1.58
N ALA A 177 -14.07 -16.85 2.61
CA ALA A 177 -15.30 -17.44 3.10
C ALA A 177 -16.30 -16.37 3.62
N VAL A 178 -15.80 -15.33 4.29
CA VAL A 178 -16.64 -14.19 4.71
C VAL A 178 -17.12 -13.40 3.50
N LEU A 179 -16.22 -13.01 2.59
CA LEU A 179 -16.58 -12.28 1.37
C LEU A 179 -17.57 -13.05 0.50
N ASP A 180 -17.48 -14.37 0.46
CA ASP A 180 -18.40 -15.21 -0.31
C ASP A 180 -19.82 -15.18 0.24
N ARG A 181 -19.96 -15.01 1.55
CA ARG A 181 -21.24 -14.87 2.24
C ARG A 181 -21.80 -13.45 2.10
N GLU A 182 -20.99 -12.43 2.37
CA GLU A 182 -21.43 -11.03 2.38
C GLU A 182 -21.55 -10.43 0.97
N TYR A 183 -20.72 -10.88 0.03
CA TYR A 183 -20.61 -10.35 -1.34
C TYR A 183 -20.51 -11.48 -2.38
N PRO A 184 -21.60 -12.25 -2.59
CA PRO A 184 -21.58 -13.48 -3.41
C PRO A 184 -21.22 -13.24 -4.89
N ASN A 185 -21.36 -12.01 -5.38
CA ASN A 185 -21.08 -11.63 -6.77
C ASN A 185 -19.61 -11.26 -7.04
N LEU A 186 -18.75 -11.21 -6.01
CA LEU A 186 -17.33 -10.94 -6.22
C LEU A 186 -16.67 -12.05 -7.03
N LYS A 187 -15.64 -11.66 -7.78
CA LYS A 187 -14.80 -12.62 -8.51
C LYS A 187 -14.20 -13.62 -7.50
N LYS A 188 -14.20 -14.90 -7.85
CA LYS A 188 -13.46 -15.93 -7.13
C LYS A 188 -12.01 -15.87 -7.58
N TYR A 189 -11.08 -15.85 -6.64
CA TYR A 189 -9.65 -15.79 -6.94
C TYR A 189 -8.93 -16.92 -6.18
N PRO A 190 -8.54 -18.02 -6.86
CA PRO A 190 -7.90 -19.15 -6.20
C PRO A 190 -6.47 -18.77 -5.79
N ILE A 191 -6.11 -19.11 -4.54
CA ILE A 191 -4.78 -18.86 -3.99
C ILE A 191 -3.95 -20.13 -4.14
N LYS A 192 -2.79 -20.00 -4.78
CA LYS A 192 -1.85 -21.11 -4.96
C LYS A 192 -1.02 -21.29 -3.70
N ASP A 193 -0.57 -22.52 -3.46
CA ASP A 193 0.46 -22.77 -2.45
C ASP A 193 1.77 -22.08 -2.85
N PRO A 194 2.50 -21.51 -1.88
CA PRO A 194 3.75 -20.85 -2.15
C PRO A 194 4.82 -21.90 -2.53
N ASN A 195 5.64 -21.58 -3.53
CA ASN A 195 6.81 -22.41 -3.84
C ASN A 195 7.84 -22.28 -2.71
N PRO A 196 8.29 -23.38 -2.07
CA PRO A 196 9.26 -23.32 -0.97
C PRO A 196 10.56 -22.59 -1.30
N GLN A 197 11.04 -22.69 -2.55
CA GLN A 197 12.25 -21.99 -2.99
C GLN A 197 12.04 -20.47 -3.05
N ASP A 198 10.87 -20.03 -3.50
CA ASP A 198 10.53 -18.61 -3.56
C ASP A 198 10.32 -18.04 -2.15
N VAL A 199 9.72 -18.82 -1.24
CA VAL A 199 9.60 -18.48 0.19
C VAL A 199 10.97 -18.28 0.83
N GLU A 200 11.90 -19.20 0.61
CA GLU A 200 13.23 -19.10 1.20
C GLU A 200 14.01 -17.91 0.64
N ALA A 201 13.96 -17.70 -0.68
CA ALA A 201 14.54 -16.54 -1.33
C ALA A 201 13.91 -15.21 -0.83
N TYR A 202 12.63 -15.21 -0.48
CA TYR A 202 11.96 -14.05 0.10
C TYR A 202 12.44 -13.76 1.52
N LYS A 203 12.63 -14.78 2.36
CA LYS A 203 13.24 -14.60 3.69
C LYS A 203 14.63 -13.98 3.59
N GLU A 204 15.47 -14.48 2.68
CA GLU A 204 16.80 -13.90 2.42
C GLU A 204 16.72 -12.44 1.93
N GLU A 205 15.69 -12.08 1.16
CA GLU A 205 15.42 -10.70 0.76
C GLU A 205 15.08 -9.82 1.97
N LEU A 206 14.17 -10.28 2.84
CA LEU A 206 13.80 -9.58 4.08
C LEU A 206 15.01 -9.42 5.01
N GLU A 207 15.79 -10.48 5.24
CA GLU A 207 16.99 -10.42 6.07
C GLU A 207 17.98 -9.37 5.58
N ARG A 208 18.17 -9.26 4.26
CA ARG A 208 19.04 -8.23 3.67
C ARG A 208 18.49 -6.83 3.86
N LEU A 209 17.18 -6.63 3.71
CA LEU A 209 16.53 -5.33 3.95
C LEU A 209 16.71 -4.89 5.41
N TYR A 210 16.40 -5.79 6.35
CA TYR A 210 16.48 -5.50 7.79
C TYR A 210 17.93 -5.39 8.30
N THR A 211 18.86 -6.21 7.80
CA THR A 211 20.28 -6.12 8.17
C THR A 211 20.93 -4.85 7.63
N LYS A 212 20.55 -4.41 6.43
CA LYS A 212 21.01 -3.14 5.89
C LYS A 212 20.50 -1.96 6.72
N LYS A 213 19.24 -2.01 7.19
CA LYS A 213 18.70 -1.02 8.13
C LYS A 213 19.55 -0.91 9.41
N GLN A 214 19.94 -2.03 10.02
CA GLN A 214 20.79 -2.01 11.24
C GLN A 214 22.18 -1.38 11.02
N LYS A 215 22.76 -1.52 9.82
CA LYS A 215 24.06 -0.89 9.51
C LYS A 215 23.96 0.59 9.17
N ASP A 216 22.82 1.02 8.65
CA ASP A 216 22.58 2.37 8.13
C ASP A 216 21.64 3.19 9.05
N GLU A 217 21.69 2.99 10.38
CA GLU A 217 20.83 3.66 11.41
C GLU A 217 20.72 5.21 11.27
N SER A 218 21.50 5.85 10.41
CA SER A 218 21.41 7.28 10.12
C SER A 218 20.91 7.68 8.72
N ASN A 219 20.67 6.79 7.74
CA ASN A 219 20.38 7.24 6.36
C ASN A 219 19.71 6.24 5.38
N PHE A 220 19.16 5.10 5.81
CA PHE A 220 18.43 4.22 4.87
C PHE A 220 17.06 4.77 4.50
N GLU A 221 17.01 5.51 3.39
CA GLU A 221 15.79 5.98 2.73
C GLU A 221 15.60 5.13 1.47
N TYR A 222 14.39 4.60 1.23
CA TYR A 222 14.10 3.85 0.02
C TYR A 222 14.48 4.71 -1.20
N PRO A 223 15.16 4.15 -2.23
CA PRO A 223 15.69 4.93 -3.34
C PRO A 223 14.65 5.82 -4.05
N ILE A 224 13.39 5.40 -4.00
CA ILE A 224 12.25 6.09 -4.61
C ILE A 224 11.76 7.21 -3.71
N THR A 225 11.69 6.99 -2.40
CA THR A 225 11.38 8.03 -1.42
C THR A 225 12.43 9.14 -1.42
N LYS A 226 13.71 8.76 -1.56
CA LYS A 226 14.81 9.68 -1.84
C LYS A 226 14.65 10.44 -3.17
N PHE A 227 14.13 9.77 -4.21
CA PHE A 227 13.86 10.39 -5.51
C PHE A 227 12.70 11.38 -5.46
N ILE A 228 11.57 10.99 -4.86
CA ILE A 228 10.39 11.82 -4.58
C ILE A 228 10.84 13.04 -3.79
N ARG A 229 11.49 12.85 -2.63
CA ARG A 229 12.04 13.95 -1.82
C ARG A 229 12.97 14.87 -2.62
N LYS A 230 13.85 14.32 -3.48
CA LYS A 230 14.72 15.12 -4.34
C LYS A 230 13.95 15.93 -5.39
N VAL A 231 12.84 15.40 -5.91
CA VAL A 231 11.94 16.09 -6.85
C VAL A 231 11.12 17.18 -6.14
N PHE A 232 10.52 16.88 -4.99
CA PHE A 232 9.74 17.83 -4.18
C PHE A 232 10.60 18.99 -3.64
N ASN A 233 11.84 18.71 -3.22
CA ASN A 233 12.80 19.75 -2.81
C ASN A 233 13.18 20.70 -3.96
N LYS A 234 13.12 20.22 -5.22
CA LYS A 234 13.42 21.03 -6.42
C LYS A 234 12.22 21.88 -6.86
N ALA A 235 11.00 21.50 -6.48
CA ALA A 235 9.76 22.22 -6.77
C ALA A 235 9.43 23.34 -5.75
N GLY A 236 10.31 23.60 -4.77
CA GLY A 236 10.22 24.76 -3.87
C GLY A 236 9.22 24.64 -2.72
N GLY A 237 8.79 23.43 -2.34
CA GLY A 237 7.70 23.24 -1.37
C GLY A 237 7.96 22.30 -0.18
N TYR A 238 9.18 21.81 0.04
CA TYR A 238 9.44 20.91 1.17
C TYR A 238 10.79 21.20 1.85
N THR A 239 10.73 21.56 3.13
CA THR A 239 11.88 21.58 4.03
C THR A 239 11.78 20.30 4.88
N PRO A 240 12.69 19.32 4.72
CA PRO A 240 12.64 18.12 5.54
C PRO A 240 12.75 18.50 7.01
N LYS A 241 11.77 18.11 7.84
CA LYS A 241 12.03 17.99 9.27
C LYS A 241 13.04 16.88 9.45
N ALA A 242 14.02 17.09 10.33
CA ALA A 242 14.98 16.04 10.68
C ALA A 242 14.21 14.78 11.15
N PRO A 243 14.68 13.57 10.79
CA PRO A 243 14.09 12.35 11.32
C PRO A 243 14.13 12.42 12.84
N VAL A 244 12.96 12.35 13.47
CA VAL A 244 12.84 12.22 14.92
C VAL A 244 13.13 10.75 15.24
N ILE A 245 14.41 10.40 15.24
CA ILE A 245 14.85 9.22 15.98
C ILE A 245 14.72 9.60 17.45
N SER A 246 13.57 9.30 18.06
CA SER A 246 13.45 9.41 19.52
C SER A 246 14.19 8.23 20.14
N ASN A 247 15.17 8.55 20.98
CA ASN A 247 15.88 7.62 21.87
C ASN A 247 14.95 6.71 22.67
#